data_AF-A0A290X002-F1
#
_entry.id   AF-A0A290X002-F1
#
_cell.length_a   1.000
_cell.length_b   1.000
_cell.length_c   1.000
_cell.angle_alpha   90.00
_cell.angle_beta   90.00
_cell.angle_gamma   90.00
#
_symmetry.space_group_name_H-M   'P 1'
#
loop_
_entity.id
_entity.type
_entity.pdbx_description
1 polymer ?
#
loop_
_entity_poly.entity_id
_entity_poly.type
_entity_poly.pdbx_seq_one_letter_code
_entity_poly.pdbx_strand_id
1 'polypeptide(L)'
;MLARAPLPSRTLETFQLDVLGCAPSTSLLLSGVTDAILINAQFLRNDAAQLAHTIAASGKRLTTIYISAAEPQAYFGLGVLQQAFPQAHILASGATVEAIRRQAGARVAHWGGILKHNAPRCIVMPQPYDGTSLQLEGRHVELHHLEAAFN
;
A
#
# COMPACT_ATOMS: atom_id res chain seq x y z
N MET A 1 13.31 14.72 23.23
CA MET A 1 12.02 14.66 22.52
C MET A 1 12.32 15.10 21.08
N LEU A 2 12.53 14.15 20.16
CA LEU A 2 12.94 14.48 18.78
C LEU A 2 11.68 14.78 17.96
N ALA A 3 11.58 16.01 17.45
CA ALA A 3 10.50 16.41 16.55
C ALA A 3 10.58 15.58 15.26
N ARG A 4 9.47 14.95 14.86
CA ARG A 4 9.32 14.32 13.54
C ARG A 4 9.37 15.44 12.50
N ALA A 5 10.31 15.36 11.56
CA ALA A 5 10.31 16.22 10.39
C ALA A 5 8.97 16.07 9.64
N PRO A 6 8.39 17.16 9.11
CA PRO A 6 7.19 17.07 8.29
C PRO A 6 7.48 16.19 7.06
N LEU A 7 6.59 15.23 6.79
CA LEU A 7 6.71 14.36 5.63
C LEU A 7 6.50 15.21 4.36
N PRO A 8 7.25 14.96 3.27
CA PRO A 8 7.11 15.72 2.05
C PRO A 8 5.71 15.48 1.45
N SER A 9 4.89 16.53 1.45
CA SER A 9 3.57 16.55 0.81
C SER A 9 3.59 17.46 -0.42
N ARG A 10 3.01 17.03 -1.55
CA ARG A 10 2.74 17.90 -2.71
C ARG A 10 1.25 18.03 -2.93
N THR A 11 0.76 19.26 -3.12
CA THR A 11 -0.64 19.56 -3.41
C THR A 11 -0.81 19.91 -4.89
N LEU A 12 -1.75 19.25 -5.58
CA LEU A 12 -2.13 19.54 -6.96
C LEU A 12 -3.63 19.85 -7.00
N GLU A 13 -3.99 21.12 -7.22
CA GLU A 13 -5.36 21.66 -7.15
C GLU A 13 -6.09 21.39 -5.82
N THR A 14 -6.51 20.15 -5.59
CA THR A 14 -7.26 19.62 -4.44
C THR A 14 -6.72 18.27 -3.93
N PHE A 15 -5.75 17.67 -4.61
CA PHE A 15 -5.16 16.39 -4.22
C PHE A 15 -3.88 16.60 -3.43
N GLN A 16 -3.70 15.78 -2.40
CA GLN A 16 -2.49 15.74 -1.57
C GLN A 16 -1.83 14.38 -1.69
N LEU A 17 -0.54 14.36 -1.99
CA LEU A 17 0.27 13.14 -1.97
C LEU A 17 1.20 13.15 -0.76
N ASP A 18 1.00 12.20 0.15
CA ASP A 18 1.85 11.99 1.32
C ASP A 18 2.73 10.75 1.14
N VAL A 19 4.02 10.90 1.46
CA VAL A 19 4.98 9.79 1.52
C VAL A 19 5.06 9.30 2.97
N LEU A 20 4.63 8.06 3.22
CA LEU A 20 4.52 7.46 4.56
C LEU A 20 5.50 6.28 4.70
N GLY A 21 6.06 6.10 5.89
CA GLY A 21 7.08 5.08 6.14
C GLY A 21 8.49 5.52 5.68
N CYS A 22 9.39 4.56 5.50
CA CYS A 22 10.76 4.81 5.05
C CYS A 22 11.26 3.67 4.15
N ALA A 23 12.25 3.95 3.31
CA ALA A 23 12.81 2.95 2.43
C ALA A 23 13.40 1.76 3.23
N PRO A 24 13.17 0.51 2.80
CA PRO A 24 12.55 0.11 1.53
C PRO A 24 11.00 -0.01 1.56
N SER A 25 10.34 0.25 2.69
CA SER A 25 8.89 0.08 2.87
C SER A 25 8.15 1.42 2.87
N THR A 26 8.09 2.05 1.70
CA THR A 26 7.37 3.31 1.52
C THR A 26 5.93 3.06 1.05
N SER A 27 4.99 3.76 1.67
CA SER A 27 3.60 3.86 1.20
C SER A 27 3.32 5.27 0.68
N LEU A 28 2.48 5.38 -0.34
CA LEU A 28 2.01 6.67 -0.85
C LEU A 28 0.52 6.79 -0.57
N LEU A 29 0.10 7.85 0.11
CA LEU A 29 -1.31 8.16 0.32
C LEU A 29 -1.69 9.33 -0.58
N LEU A 30 -2.50 9.06 -1.59
CA LEU A 30 -3.08 10.07 -2.46
C LEU A 30 -4.49 10.40 -1.99
N SER A 31 -4.68 11.59 -1.44
CA SER A 31 -5.94 12.05 -0.86
C SER A 31 -6.63 13.09 -1.75
N GLY A 32 -7.93 12.93 -1.95
CA GLY A 32 -8.83 13.96 -2.48
C GLY A 32 -9.54 14.73 -1.36
N VAL A 33 -10.74 15.22 -1.63
CA VAL A 33 -11.56 15.99 -0.69
C VAL A 33 -12.13 15.09 0.41
N THR A 34 -12.65 13.93 0.04
CA THR A 34 -13.33 12.94 0.90
C THR A 34 -12.71 11.56 0.81
N ASP A 35 -12.16 11.20 -0.35
CA ASP A 35 -11.61 9.87 -0.62
C ASP A 35 -10.08 9.85 -0.63
N ALA A 36 -9.50 8.66 -0.50
CA ALA A 36 -8.07 8.42 -0.66
C ALA A 36 -7.76 7.07 -1.31
N ILE A 37 -6.62 7.01 -1.99
CA ILE A 37 -5.97 5.81 -2.52
C ILE A 37 -4.64 5.62 -1.81
N LEU A 38 -4.35 4.39 -1.38
CA LEU A 38 -3.07 4.01 -0.81
C LEU A 38 -2.28 3.15 -1.79
N ILE A 39 -0.99 3.43 -1.96
CA ILE A 39 -0.04 2.57 -2.65
C ILE A 39 0.86 1.89 -1.62
N ASN A 40 0.90 0.56 -1.64
CA ASN A 40 1.66 -0.32 -0.73
C ASN A 40 1.25 -0.24 0.76
N ALA A 41 1.43 -1.34 1.47
CA ALA A 41 0.83 -1.59 2.78
C ALA A 41 1.85 -1.84 3.90
N GLN A 42 3.10 -1.40 3.74
CA GLN A 42 4.20 -1.60 4.69
C GLN A 42 4.63 -3.07 4.87
N PHE A 43 5.84 -3.26 5.40
CA PHE A 43 6.43 -4.57 5.66
C PHE A 43 6.05 -5.11 7.04
N LEU A 44 6.22 -4.29 8.07
CA LEU A 44 6.04 -4.71 9.46
C LEU A 44 4.61 -4.44 9.94
N ARG A 45 4.12 -5.32 10.80
CA ARG A 45 2.75 -5.22 11.33
C ARG A 45 2.51 -3.94 12.14
N ASN A 46 3.48 -3.51 12.94
CA ASN A 46 3.40 -2.26 13.70
C ASN A 46 3.40 -1.02 12.80
N ASP A 47 4.20 -1.01 11.74
CA ASP A 47 4.25 0.10 10.78
C ASP A 47 2.95 0.20 10.00
N ALA A 48 2.38 -0.95 9.61
CA ALA A 48 1.04 -1.00 9.02
C ALA A 48 -0.05 -0.50 9.97
N ALA A 49 0.07 -0.74 11.28
CA ALA A 49 -0.85 -0.21 12.27
C ALA A 49 -0.73 1.32 12.45
N GLN A 50 0.50 1.85 12.43
CA GLN A 50 0.73 3.29 12.43
C GLN A 50 0.22 3.95 11.15
N LEU A 51 0.39 3.29 10.00
CA LEU A 51 -0.18 3.72 8.72
C LEU A 51 -1.71 3.75 8.79
N ALA A 52 -2.35 2.69 9.30
CA ALA A 52 -3.80 2.67 9.47
C ALA A 52 -4.30 3.81 10.35
N HIS A 53 -3.61 4.08 11.47
CA HIS A 53 -3.95 5.20 12.33
C HIS A 53 -3.81 6.54 11.63
N THR A 54 -2.74 6.73 10.84
CA THR A 54 -2.50 7.96 10.07
C THR A 54 -3.59 8.19 9.03
N ILE A 55 -3.99 7.14 8.30
CA ILE A 55 -5.09 7.23 7.32
C ILE A 55 -6.41 7.54 8.01
N ALA A 56 -6.74 6.86 9.12
CA ALA A 56 -7.96 7.12 9.87
C ALA A 56 -8.02 8.56 10.43
N ALA A 57 -6.89 9.07 10.93
CA ALA A 57 -6.79 10.43 11.45
C ALA A 57 -6.95 11.51 10.36
N SER A 58 -6.72 11.17 9.09
CA SER A 58 -6.95 12.10 7.96
C SER A 58 -8.44 12.41 7.73
N GLY A 59 -9.35 11.59 8.27
CA GLY A 59 -10.80 11.70 8.04
C GLY A 59 -11.23 11.31 6.61
N LYS A 60 -10.31 10.86 5.75
CA LYS A 60 -10.62 10.41 4.39
C LYS A 60 -11.14 8.97 4.40
N ARG A 61 -12.04 8.66 3.47
CA ARG A 61 -12.46 7.29 3.19
C ARG A 61 -11.43 6.64 2.27
N LEU A 62 -10.76 5.61 2.76
CA LEU A 62 -9.85 4.81 1.93
C LEU A 62 -10.68 3.92 1.00
N THR A 63 -10.65 4.21 -0.30
CA THR A 63 -11.44 3.47 -1.31
C THR A 63 -10.66 2.35 -1.95
N THR A 64 -9.35 2.55 -2.14
CA THR A 64 -8.48 1.60 -2.85
C THR A 64 -7.11 1.52 -2.19
N ILE A 65 -6.59 0.30 -2.10
CA ILE A 65 -5.20 -0.02 -1.79
C ILE A 65 -4.62 -0.72 -3.01
N TYR A 66 -3.66 -0.11 -3.68
CA TYR A 66 -2.98 -0.71 -4.83
C TYR A 66 -1.59 -1.20 -4.44
N ILE A 67 -1.29 -2.46 -4.74
CA ILE A 67 0.04 -3.06 -4.49
C ILE A 67 0.88 -2.98 -5.75
N SER A 68 1.96 -2.20 -5.68
CA SER A 68 2.78 -1.91 -6.86
C SER A 68 3.72 -3.04 -7.23
N ALA A 69 4.11 -3.87 -6.28
CA ALA A 69 5.18 -4.84 -6.46
C ALA A 69 4.97 -6.08 -5.60
N ALA A 70 5.60 -7.18 -6.00
CA ALA A 70 5.32 -8.47 -5.40
C ALA A 70 6.15 -8.73 -4.14
N GLU A 71 7.09 -7.85 -3.75
CA GLU A 71 8.02 -7.89 -2.61
C GLU A 71 7.32 -7.72 -1.24
N PRO A 72 7.80 -8.36 -0.15
CA PRO A 72 7.11 -8.32 1.15
C PRO A 72 6.82 -6.91 1.66
N GLN A 73 7.75 -5.98 1.43
CA GLN A 73 7.63 -4.59 1.87
C GLN A 73 6.47 -3.82 1.25
N ALA A 74 5.87 -4.35 0.18
CA ALA A 74 4.72 -3.77 -0.47
C ALA A 74 3.39 -4.27 0.12
N TYR A 75 3.30 -5.50 0.67
CA TYR A 75 1.99 -6.13 0.94
C TYR A 75 1.85 -6.86 2.28
N PHE A 76 2.92 -7.08 3.06
CA PHE A 76 2.82 -7.84 4.31
C PHE A 76 1.86 -7.19 5.33
N GLY A 77 1.80 -5.87 5.38
CA GLY A 77 0.87 -5.18 6.27
C GLY A 77 -0.60 -5.16 5.81
N LEU A 78 -0.95 -5.72 4.65
CA LEU A 78 -2.33 -5.72 4.12
C LEU A 78 -3.35 -6.28 5.11
N GLY A 79 -2.99 -7.30 5.91
CA GLY A 79 -3.92 -7.85 6.90
C GLY A 79 -4.38 -6.82 7.94
N VAL A 80 -3.50 -5.89 8.32
CA VAL A 80 -3.85 -4.79 9.24
C VAL A 80 -4.76 -3.78 8.54
N LEU A 81 -4.44 -3.42 7.31
CA LEU A 81 -5.22 -2.43 6.57
C LEU A 81 -6.60 -2.94 6.16
N GLN A 82 -6.71 -4.21 5.78
CA GLN A 82 -8.00 -4.84 5.46
C GLN A 82 -8.93 -4.84 6.70
N GLN A 83 -8.37 -5.05 7.90
CA GLN A 83 -9.15 -4.99 9.14
C GLN A 83 -9.60 -3.55 9.45
N ALA A 84 -8.74 -2.56 9.22
CA ALA A 84 -9.04 -1.16 9.50
C ALA A 84 -10.00 -0.54 8.45
N PHE A 85 -9.90 -0.97 7.19
CA PHE A 85 -10.63 -0.43 6.04
C PHE A 85 -11.27 -1.55 5.22
N PRO A 86 -12.25 -2.28 5.76
CA PRO A 86 -12.84 -3.46 5.10
C PRO A 86 -13.58 -3.14 3.80
N GLN A 87 -13.91 -1.87 3.56
CA GLN A 87 -14.57 -1.41 2.33
C GLN A 87 -13.57 -1.06 1.21
N ALA A 88 -12.28 -0.95 1.52
CA ALA A 88 -11.28 -0.60 0.51
C ALA A 88 -11.03 -1.78 -0.42
N HIS A 89 -11.03 -1.52 -1.73
CA HIS A 89 -10.60 -2.51 -2.72
C HIS A 89 -9.09 -2.72 -2.63
N ILE A 90 -8.64 -3.96 -2.52
CA ILE A 90 -7.21 -4.30 -2.51
C ILE A 90 -6.86 -4.85 -3.88
N LEU A 91 -6.12 -4.07 -4.67
CA LEU A 91 -5.89 -4.32 -6.09
C LEU A 91 -4.39 -4.47 -6.39
N ALA A 92 -4.06 -5.21 -7.44
CA ALA A 92 -2.74 -5.24 -8.05
C ALA A 92 -2.85 -5.74 -9.49
N SER A 93 -1.81 -5.52 -10.32
CA SER A 93 -1.76 -6.14 -11.64
C SER A 93 -1.86 -7.67 -11.55
N GLY A 94 -2.43 -8.33 -12.56
CA GLY A 94 -2.50 -9.79 -12.60
C GLY A 94 -1.12 -10.44 -12.42
N ALA A 95 -0.08 -9.88 -13.05
CA ALA A 95 1.30 -10.35 -12.92
C ALA A 95 1.81 -10.28 -11.46
N THR A 96 1.51 -9.18 -10.76
CA THR A 96 1.86 -9.00 -9.34
C THR A 96 1.13 -10.00 -8.46
N VAL A 97 -0.18 -10.22 -8.68
CA VAL A 97 -0.99 -11.20 -7.93
C VAL A 97 -0.42 -12.61 -8.11
N GLU A 98 -0.12 -13.02 -9.34
CA GLU A 98 0.48 -14.32 -9.63
C GLU A 98 1.87 -14.48 -8.98
N ALA A 99 2.70 -13.43 -9.05
CA ALA A 99 4.01 -13.44 -8.40
C ALA A 99 3.88 -13.62 -6.89
N ILE A 100 3.01 -12.86 -6.22
CA ILE A 100 2.72 -13.00 -4.78
C ILE A 100 2.27 -14.43 -4.47
N ARG A 101 1.32 -14.98 -5.24
CA ARG A 101 0.78 -16.33 -5.01
C ARG A 101 1.89 -17.39 -5.04
N ARG A 102 2.83 -17.29 -5.98
CA ARG A 102 3.95 -18.25 -6.10
C ARG A 102 4.94 -18.18 -4.94
N GLN A 103 5.20 -16.98 -4.38
CA GLN A 103 6.31 -16.78 -3.45
C GLN A 103 5.92 -16.50 -2.00
N ALA A 104 4.64 -16.20 -1.72
CA ALA A 104 4.19 -15.79 -0.39
C ALA A 104 4.53 -16.83 0.69
N GLY A 105 4.30 -18.12 0.42
CA GLY A 105 4.60 -19.19 1.38
C GLY A 105 6.08 -19.23 1.78
N ALA A 106 6.98 -19.24 0.80
CA ALA A 106 8.43 -19.25 1.05
C ALA A 106 8.89 -17.98 1.80
N ARG A 107 8.31 -16.83 1.49
CA ARG A 107 8.65 -15.56 2.15
C ARG A 107 8.12 -15.49 3.58
N VAL A 108 6.93 -16.01 3.85
CA VAL A 108 6.42 -16.14 5.23
C VAL A 108 7.30 -17.08 6.03
N ALA A 109 7.74 -18.20 5.46
CA ALA A 109 8.65 -19.12 6.13
C ALA A 109 10.01 -18.45 6.47
N HIS A 110 10.57 -17.70 5.52
CA HIS A 110 11.83 -16.99 5.72
C HIS A 110 11.72 -15.87 6.76
N TRP A 111 10.70 -15.02 6.64
CA TRP A 111 10.57 -13.82 7.47
C TRP A 111 9.89 -14.08 8.82
N GLY A 112 9.08 -15.13 8.95
CA GLY A 112 8.28 -15.37 10.16
C GLY A 112 9.10 -15.45 11.44
N GLY A 113 10.21 -16.22 11.41
CA GLY A 113 11.12 -16.33 12.56
C GLY A 113 11.91 -15.05 12.85
N ILE A 114 12.25 -14.30 11.79
CA ILE A 114 13.00 -13.03 11.89
C ILE A 114 12.12 -11.94 12.50
N LEU A 115 10.90 -11.79 12.00
CA LEU A 115 9.98 -10.73 12.39
C LEU A 115 9.19 -11.04 13.67
N LYS A 116 9.08 -12.33 14.03
CA LYS A 116 8.36 -12.79 15.24
C LYS A 116 6.94 -12.21 15.30
N HIS A 117 6.61 -11.49 16.37
CA HIS A 117 5.30 -10.87 16.58
C HIS A 117 4.96 -9.77 15.56
N ASN A 118 5.96 -9.29 14.82
CA ASN A 118 5.82 -8.23 13.83
C ASN A 118 5.64 -8.76 12.40
N ALA A 119 5.63 -10.08 12.22
CA ALA A 119 5.29 -10.75 10.97
C ALA A 119 3.82 -10.53 10.59
N PRO A 120 3.45 -10.67 9.30
CA PRO A 120 2.05 -10.76 8.90
C PRO A 120 1.37 -11.95 9.59
N ARG A 121 0.14 -11.75 10.08
CA ARG A 121 -0.67 -12.84 10.66
C ARG A 121 -1.29 -13.74 9.59
N CYS A 122 -1.63 -13.14 8.45
CA CYS A 122 -2.11 -13.82 7.26
C CYS A 122 -1.61 -13.04 6.04
N ILE A 123 -1.52 -13.73 4.91
CA ILE A 123 -1.28 -13.08 3.62
C ILE A 123 -2.63 -12.77 3.00
N VAL A 124 -2.88 -11.49 2.74
CA VAL A 124 -4.04 -11.03 1.98
C VAL A 124 -3.64 -10.96 0.51
N MET A 125 -4.36 -11.69 -0.33
CA MET A 125 -4.16 -11.66 -1.78
C MET A 125 -4.91 -10.47 -2.38
N PRO A 126 -4.25 -9.55 -3.10
CA PRO A 126 -4.95 -8.54 -3.88
C PRO A 126 -5.80 -9.17 -4.99
N GLN A 127 -6.87 -8.48 -5.37
CA GLN A 127 -7.66 -8.81 -6.55
C GLN A 127 -6.90 -8.36 -7.81
N PRO A 128 -6.83 -9.19 -8.86
CA PRO A 128 -6.28 -8.77 -10.15
C PRO A 128 -7.04 -7.56 -10.70
N TYR A 129 -6.30 -6.58 -11.18
CA TYR A 129 -6.82 -5.38 -11.81
C TYR A 129 -6.01 -5.06 -13.06
N ASP A 130 -6.65 -5.16 -14.22
CA ASP A 130 -6.03 -4.92 -15.53
C ASP A 130 -6.34 -3.52 -16.09
N GLY A 131 -6.97 -2.66 -15.29
CA GLY A 131 -7.23 -1.28 -15.67
C GLY A 131 -5.96 -0.42 -15.67
N THR A 132 -5.93 0.56 -16.56
CA THR A 132 -4.78 1.48 -16.71
C THR A 132 -4.86 2.71 -15.81
N SER A 133 -5.91 2.87 -15.02
CA SER A 133 -6.06 3.97 -14.07
C SER A 133 -6.93 3.60 -12.89
N LEU A 134 -6.73 4.26 -11.76
CA LEU A 134 -7.62 4.21 -10.60
C LEU A 134 -8.49 5.46 -10.55
N GLN A 135 -9.68 5.35 -9.96
CA GLN A 135 -10.58 6.49 -9.81
C GLN A 135 -10.43 7.14 -8.43
N LEU A 136 -10.32 8.46 -8.41
CA LEU A 136 -10.38 9.28 -7.21
C LEU A 136 -11.27 10.50 -7.48
N GLU A 137 -12.49 10.49 -6.93
CA GLU A 137 -13.44 11.60 -7.00
C GLU A 137 -13.71 12.12 -8.43
N GLY A 138 -13.87 11.18 -9.38
CA GLY A 138 -14.13 11.48 -10.79
C GLY A 138 -12.88 11.86 -11.59
N ARG A 139 -11.68 11.79 -11.00
CA ARG A 139 -10.40 11.93 -11.70
C ARG A 139 -9.71 10.58 -11.85
N HIS A 140 -9.03 10.41 -12.98
CA HIS A 140 -8.21 9.23 -13.25
C HIS A 140 -6.78 9.41 -12.72
N VAL A 141 -6.31 8.43 -11.96
CA VAL A 141 -4.92 8.28 -11.52
C VAL A 141 -4.30 7.20 -12.38
N GLU A 142 -3.50 7.58 -13.36
CA GLU A 142 -2.92 6.64 -14.32
C GLU A 142 -1.90 5.70 -13.65
N LEU A 143 -2.03 4.42 -13.99
CA LEU A 143 -1.11 3.35 -13.57
C LEU A 143 -0.13 3.09 -14.72
N HIS A 144 1.06 3.65 -14.60
CA HIS A 144 2.14 3.37 -15.54
C HIS A 144 3.03 2.26 -15.02
N HIS A 145 3.13 1.18 -15.78
CA HIS A 145 4.20 0.21 -15.61
C HIS A 145 5.43 0.70 -16.37
N LEU A 146 6.58 0.75 -15.70
CA LEU A 146 7.86 1.02 -16.35
C LEU A 146 8.45 -0.29 -16.83
N GLU A 147 8.37 -0.55 -18.12
CA GLU A 147 9.08 -1.65 -18.75
C GLU A 147 10.53 -1.23 -18.98
N ALA A 148 11.48 -1.94 -18.38
CA ALA A 148 12.87 -1.81 -18.77
C ALA A 148 13.00 -2.38 -20.18
N ALA A 149 13.09 -1.50 -21.18
CA ALA A 149 13.43 -1.89 -22.54
C ALA A 149 14.90 -2.32 -22.56
N PHE A 150 15.15 -3.63 -22.54
CA PHE A 150 16.44 -4.19 -22.92
C PHE A 150 16.36 -4.47 -24.41
N ASN A 151 16.85 -3.51 -25.21
CA ASN A 151 17.14 -3.72 -26.62
C ASN A 151 18.54 -4.36 -26.77
#